data_AF-A0A1V8UJN0-F1
#
_entry.id   AF-A0A1V8UJN0-F1
#
_cell.length_a   1.000
_cell.length_b   1.000
_cell.length_c   1.000
_cell.angle_alpha   90.00
_cell.angle_beta   90.00
_cell.angle_gamma   90.00
#
_symmetry.space_group_name_H-M   'P 1'
#
loop_
_entity.id
_entity.type
_entity.pdbx_description
1 polymer ?
#
loop_
_entity_poly.entity_id
_entity_poly.type
_entity_poly.pdbx_seq_one_letter_code
_entity_poly.pdbx_strand_id
1 'polypeptide(L)'
;MSEGGKAAAKNKPTFVDMDAPEHMKQRKMVEFAFSVRHVDSLRPQIQSTADNLVDAMVAKSGTGPIDFVEQYALPLPSYTIYRILGVPLEDLEFLTQQNAIRSNGSATATEASSANSTLLKYLGELVRERLLVPGDDLITVLAQEQIKTGNLSEEDAVQVVFLLLVAGNATMVNMISLGLVTALQNPEQLQALVKDLKLMPKFVEELCRYHQGSAMATRRVAKIDVVYGGKTIKAGEGIIAACQSGNRDEGVFPQPDSFDMYRDVDPAECLGFGYGPHRCIAENLAKTEIEIALATIFRRVPGLKLAIPFGEIAFSPPTADIGVTSLPVRL
;
A
#
# COMPACT_ATOMS: atom_id res chain seq x y z
N MET A 1 17.97 12.94 -11.33
CA MET A 1 17.75 11.62 -10.70
C MET A 1 18.64 11.51 -9.47
N SER A 2 18.09 11.05 -8.34
CA SER A 2 18.88 10.67 -7.16
C SER A 2 19.82 9.51 -7.49
N GLU A 3 20.83 9.24 -6.66
CA GLU A 3 21.74 8.09 -6.86
C GLU A 3 20.98 6.76 -6.91
N GLY A 4 20.00 6.57 -6.02
CA GLY A 4 19.10 5.41 -6.04
C GLY A 4 18.30 5.32 -7.35
N GLY A 5 17.81 6.44 -7.88
CA GLY A 5 17.11 6.46 -9.18
C GLY A 5 18.01 6.10 -10.36
N LYS A 6 19.30 6.50 -10.33
CA LYS A 6 20.28 6.11 -11.36
C LYS A 6 20.66 4.62 -11.27
N ALA A 7 20.70 4.07 -10.06
CA ALA A 7 20.94 2.63 -9.84
C ALA A 7 19.75 1.80 -10.31
N ALA A 8 18.52 2.21 -9.97
CA ALA A 8 17.29 1.56 -10.43
C ALA A 8 17.18 1.56 -11.97
N ALA A 9 17.56 2.66 -12.63
CA ALA A 9 17.55 2.78 -14.09
C ALA A 9 18.54 1.84 -14.81
N LYS A 10 19.48 1.19 -14.10
CA LYS A 10 20.36 0.15 -14.67
C LYS A 10 19.70 -1.23 -14.69
N ASN A 11 18.65 -1.44 -13.89
CA ASN A 11 17.93 -2.70 -13.87
C ASN A 11 16.94 -2.76 -15.03
N LYS A 12 16.65 -3.97 -15.50
CA LYS A 12 15.56 -4.19 -16.45
C LYS A 12 14.25 -3.74 -15.79
N PRO A 13 13.41 -2.93 -16.48
CA PRO A 13 12.18 -2.43 -15.88
C PRO A 13 11.22 -3.59 -15.59
N THR A 14 10.38 -3.38 -14.59
CA THR A 14 9.14 -4.14 -14.40
C THR A 14 7.96 -3.32 -14.91
N PHE A 15 6.75 -3.89 -14.89
CA PHE A 15 5.56 -3.31 -15.51
C PHE A 15 5.22 -1.90 -14.98
N VAL A 16 5.67 -1.52 -13.79
CA VAL A 16 5.47 -0.17 -13.25
C VAL A 16 6.07 0.92 -14.17
N ASP A 17 7.17 0.62 -14.87
CA ASP A 17 7.92 1.55 -15.73
C ASP A 17 7.87 1.17 -17.22
N MET A 18 6.95 0.29 -17.63
CA MET A 18 6.77 -0.12 -19.03
C MET A 18 5.63 0.63 -19.71
N ASP A 19 5.76 0.89 -21.01
CA ASP A 19 4.66 1.32 -21.89
C ASP A 19 3.95 0.09 -22.50
N ALA A 20 2.81 0.32 -23.18
CA ALA A 20 2.18 -0.71 -23.99
C ALA A 20 3.04 -1.10 -25.23
N PRO A 21 3.03 -2.37 -25.66
CA PRO A 21 2.27 -3.48 -25.09
C PRO A 21 2.95 -4.23 -23.91
N GLU A 22 4.22 -3.99 -23.65
CA GLU A 22 5.02 -4.72 -22.64
C GLU A 22 4.43 -4.63 -21.23
N HIS A 23 3.92 -3.44 -20.86
CA HIS A 23 3.22 -3.21 -19.59
C HIS A 23 2.18 -4.29 -19.30
N MET A 24 1.20 -4.45 -20.19
CA MET A 24 0.12 -5.40 -19.96
C MET A 24 0.55 -6.85 -20.17
N LYS A 25 1.60 -7.13 -20.96
CA LYS A 25 2.15 -8.49 -21.08
C LYS A 25 2.68 -8.98 -19.73
N GLN A 26 3.46 -8.16 -19.02
CA GLN A 26 4.01 -8.56 -17.72
C GLN A 26 2.99 -8.40 -16.58
N ARG A 27 2.20 -7.30 -16.55
CA ARG A 27 1.19 -7.07 -15.51
C ARG A 27 0.14 -8.19 -15.42
N LYS A 28 -0.31 -8.71 -16.57
CA LYS A 28 -1.28 -9.83 -16.62
C LYS A 28 -0.79 -11.12 -15.96
N MET A 29 0.53 -11.30 -15.83
CA MET A 29 1.11 -12.48 -15.18
C MET A 29 0.77 -12.54 -13.69
N VAL A 30 0.40 -11.41 -13.07
CA VAL A 30 0.15 -11.29 -11.61
C VAL A 30 -1.21 -10.70 -11.25
N GLU A 31 -1.96 -10.18 -12.23
CA GLU A 31 -3.24 -9.49 -12.00
C GLU A 31 -4.32 -10.37 -11.37
N PHE A 32 -4.29 -11.68 -11.61
CA PHE A 32 -5.26 -12.63 -11.04
C PHE A 32 -5.29 -12.59 -9.50
N ALA A 33 -4.13 -12.38 -8.85
CA ALA A 33 -3.98 -12.32 -7.41
C ALA A 33 -4.59 -11.06 -6.78
N PHE A 34 -4.97 -10.07 -7.59
CA PHE A 34 -5.60 -8.83 -7.14
C PHE A 34 -7.00 -8.63 -7.73
N SER A 35 -7.53 -9.64 -8.41
CA SER A 35 -8.91 -9.65 -8.88
C SER A 35 -9.89 -9.59 -7.70
N VAL A 36 -11.05 -8.96 -7.90
CA VAL A 36 -12.10 -8.83 -6.87
C VAL A 36 -12.43 -10.19 -6.24
N ARG A 37 -12.61 -11.22 -7.06
CA ARG A 37 -12.91 -12.58 -6.60
C ARG A 37 -11.81 -13.16 -5.71
N HIS A 38 -10.54 -12.98 -6.06
CA HIS A 38 -9.44 -13.48 -5.24
C HIS A 38 -9.33 -12.70 -3.93
N VAL A 39 -9.41 -11.37 -3.99
CA VAL A 39 -9.42 -10.51 -2.80
C VAL A 39 -10.57 -10.87 -1.84
N ASP A 40 -11.77 -11.10 -2.36
CA ASP A 40 -12.92 -11.54 -1.55
C ASP A 40 -12.64 -12.87 -0.84
N SER A 41 -11.92 -13.79 -1.49
CA SER A 41 -11.52 -15.06 -0.88
C SER A 41 -10.48 -14.90 0.23
N LEU A 42 -9.70 -13.81 0.22
CA LEU A 42 -8.71 -13.49 1.25
C LEU A 42 -9.34 -12.81 2.49
N ARG A 43 -10.55 -12.26 2.40
CA ARG A 43 -11.19 -11.52 3.51
C ARG A 43 -11.19 -12.29 4.85
N PRO A 44 -11.53 -13.59 4.92
CA PRO A 44 -11.49 -14.33 6.19
C PRO A 44 -10.09 -14.40 6.80
N GLN A 45 -9.05 -14.52 5.97
CA GLN A 45 -7.66 -14.60 6.41
C GLN A 45 -7.11 -13.23 6.83
N ILE A 46 -7.45 -12.16 6.12
CA ILE A 46 -7.13 -10.78 6.52
C ILE A 46 -7.83 -10.46 7.84
N GLN A 47 -9.11 -10.83 8.00
CA GLN A 47 -9.87 -10.65 9.23
C GLN A 47 -9.25 -11.41 10.40
N SER A 48 -8.88 -12.68 10.22
CA SER A 48 -8.19 -13.46 11.26
C SER A 48 -6.86 -12.82 11.67
N THR A 49 -6.11 -12.27 10.70
CA THR A 49 -4.86 -11.55 10.98
C THR A 49 -5.12 -10.29 11.79
N ALA A 50 -6.12 -9.49 11.40
CA ALA A 50 -6.54 -8.31 12.13
C ALA A 50 -6.98 -8.65 13.56
N ASP A 51 -7.80 -9.69 13.77
CA ASP A 51 -8.24 -10.10 15.10
C ASP A 51 -7.06 -10.55 15.98
N ASN A 52 -6.14 -11.36 15.45
CA ASN A 52 -4.96 -11.82 16.20
C ASN A 52 -4.03 -10.65 16.59
N LEU A 53 -3.85 -9.67 15.70
CA LEU A 53 -3.05 -8.47 15.99
C LEU A 53 -3.72 -7.61 17.07
N VAL A 54 -5.05 -7.46 17.04
CA VAL A 54 -5.78 -6.79 18.13
C VAL A 54 -5.61 -7.54 19.46
N ASP A 55 -5.69 -8.88 19.46
CA ASP A 55 -5.50 -9.68 20.68
C ASP A 55 -4.10 -9.48 21.27
N ALA A 56 -3.07 -9.47 20.44
CA ALA A 56 -1.70 -9.18 20.86
C ALA A 56 -1.54 -7.75 21.40
N MET A 57 -2.19 -6.78 20.76
CA MET A 57 -2.19 -5.38 21.20
C MET A 57 -2.89 -5.22 22.56
N VAL A 58 -4.06 -5.85 22.76
CA VAL A 58 -4.80 -5.84 24.03
C VAL A 58 -3.99 -6.47 25.16
N ALA A 59 -3.32 -7.60 24.89
CA ALA A 59 -2.47 -8.26 25.88
C ALA A 59 -1.31 -7.36 26.39
N LYS A 60 -0.80 -6.44 25.55
CA LYS A 60 0.27 -5.50 25.91
C LYS A 60 -0.23 -4.23 26.62
N SER A 61 -1.52 -3.91 26.53
CA SER A 61 -2.08 -2.60 26.90
C SER A 61 -2.01 -2.24 28.38
N GLY A 62 -1.88 -3.24 29.27
CA GLY A 62 -1.72 -3.03 30.71
C GLY A 62 -0.41 -2.35 31.12
N THR A 63 0.53 -2.13 30.19
CA THR A 63 1.88 -1.62 30.47
C THR A 63 2.11 -0.15 30.11
N GLY A 64 1.12 0.51 29.49
CA GLY A 64 1.22 1.91 29.05
C GLY A 64 0.70 2.14 27.63
N PRO A 65 0.99 3.30 27.03
CA PRO A 65 0.70 3.56 25.62
C PRO A 65 1.36 2.53 24.71
N ILE A 66 0.67 2.16 23.62
CA ILE A 66 1.16 1.26 22.59
C ILE A 66 1.30 2.02 21.29
N ASP A 67 2.35 1.75 20.50
CA ASP A 67 2.42 2.26 19.14
C ASP A 67 1.52 1.45 18.19
N PHE A 68 0.43 2.07 17.73
CA PHE A 68 -0.50 1.47 16.77
C PHE A 68 0.16 1.15 15.43
N VAL A 69 1.16 1.93 15.01
CA VAL A 69 1.89 1.67 13.76
C VAL A 69 2.60 0.33 13.86
N GLU A 70 3.44 0.18 14.89
CA GLU A 70 4.25 -1.02 15.11
C GLU A 70 3.39 -2.27 15.37
N GLN A 71 2.38 -2.15 16.25
CA GLN A 71 1.62 -3.32 16.70
C GLN A 71 0.49 -3.73 15.77
N TYR A 72 0.06 -2.87 14.84
CA TYR A 72 -1.12 -3.14 14.01
C TYR A 72 -0.97 -2.72 12.54
N ALA A 73 -0.72 -1.43 12.28
CA ALA A 73 -0.75 -0.90 10.92
C ALA A 73 0.40 -1.40 10.04
N LEU A 74 1.56 -1.71 10.63
CA LEU A 74 2.71 -2.32 9.95
C LEU A 74 2.51 -3.82 9.66
N PRO A 75 2.22 -4.67 10.65
CA PRO A 75 2.16 -6.12 10.43
C PRO A 75 0.99 -6.55 9.54
N LEU A 76 -0.18 -5.91 9.62
CA LEU A 76 -1.37 -6.36 8.87
C LEU A 76 -1.16 -6.40 7.34
N PRO A 77 -0.77 -5.31 6.65
CA PRO A 77 -0.52 -5.35 5.21
C PRO A 77 0.69 -6.22 4.87
N SER A 78 1.74 -6.19 5.71
CA SER A 78 2.95 -6.99 5.49
C SER A 78 2.64 -8.49 5.47
N TYR A 79 1.87 -8.98 6.45
CA TYR A 79 1.50 -10.39 6.52
C TYR A 79 0.58 -10.77 5.37
N THR A 80 -0.34 -9.89 4.97
CA THR A 80 -1.24 -10.15 3.83
C THR A 80 -0.46 -10.32 2.54
N ILE A 81 0.42 -9.38 2.16
CA ILE A 81 1.18 -9.48 0.92
C ILE A 81 2.16 -10.66 0.95
N TYR A 82 2.86 -10.89 2.06
CA TYR A 82 3.78 -12.02 2.17
C TYR A 82 3.09 -13.37 1.99
N ARG A 83 1.86 -13.52 2.50
CA ARG A 83 1.06 -14.74 2.27
C ARG A 83 0.63 -14.88 0.82
N ILE A 84 0.19 -13.80 0.16
CA ILE A 84 -0.12 -13.83 -1.29
C ILE A 84 1.11 -14.29 -2.09
N LEU A 85 2.30 -13.84 -1.69
CA LEU A 85 3.55 -14.23 -2.32
C LEU A 85 3.98 -15.68 -2.00
N GLY A 86 3.47 -16.29 -0.94
CA GLY A 86 3.81 -17.67 -0.57
C GLY A 86 4.88 -17.82 0.50
N VAL A 87 5.12 -16.75 1.26
CA VAL A 87 6.06 -16.76 2.40
C VAL A 87 5.45 -17.57 3.57
N PRO A 88 6.21 -18.51 4.17
CA PRO A 88 5.79 -19.26 5.35
C PRO A 88 5.51 -18.35 6.57
N LEU A 89 4.65 -18.83 7.48
CA LEU A 89 4.18 -18.04 8.63
C LEU A 89 5.33 -17.67 9.59
N GLU A 90 6.27 -18.58 9.75
CA GLU A 90 7.44 -18.45 10.63
C GLU A 90 8.39 -17.33 10.22
N ASP A 91 8.41 -16.94 8.94
CA ASP A 91 9.33 -15.93 8.41
C ASP A 91 8.72 -14.52 8.37
N LEU A 92 7.39 -14.40 8.59
CA LEU A 92 6.65 -13.15 8.41
C LEU A 92 7.17 -12.02 9.28
N GLU A 93 7.48 -12.27 10.56
CA GLU A 93 7.96 -11.25 11.49
C GLU A 93 9.32 -10.69 11.03
N PHE A 94 10.27 -11.59 10.76
CA PHE A 94 11.61 -11.21 10.31
C PHE A 94 11.55 -10.40 9.01
N LEU A 95 10.82 -10.87 8.01
CA LEU A 95 10.73 -10.21 6.71
C LEU A 95 9.98 -8.88 6.80
N THR A 96 8.95 -8.78 7.64
CA THR A 96 8.25 -7.52 7.93
C THR A 96 9.20 -6.48 8.50
N GLN A 97 10.07 -6.86 9.44
CA GLN A 97 11.09 -5.96 9.99
C GLN A 97 12.10 -5.53 8.91
N GLN A 98 12.57 -6.45 8.06
CA GLN A 98 13.47 -6.10 6.94
C GLN A 98 12.79 -5.12 5.97
N ASN A 99 11.52 -5.34 5.64
CA ASN A 99 10.74 -4.47 4.77
C ASN A 99 10.59 -3.05 5.34
N ALA A 100 10.34 -2.95 6.65
CA ALA A 100 10.28 -1.69 7.36
C ALA A 100 11.62 -0.96 7.32
N ILE A 101 12.74 -1.64 7.64
CA ILE A 101 14.09 -1.05 7.60
C ILE A 101 14.41 -0.46 6.24
N ARG A 102 14.02 -1.11 5.13
CA ARG A 102 14.27 -0.62 3.77
C ARG A 102 13.67 0.77 3.51
N SER A 103 12.53 1.09 4.13
CA SER A 103 11.79 2.33 3.89
C SER A 103 11.80 3.31 5.08
N ASN A 104 12.45 2.95 6.18
CA ASN A 104 12.50 3.77 7.37
C ASN A 104 13.44 4.98 7.16
N GLY A 105 12.91 6.19 7.38
CA GLY A 105 13.68 7.43 7.28
C GLY A 105 14.82 7.57 8.29
N SER A 106 14.84 6.76 9.37
CA SER A 106 15.94 6.72 10.34
C SER A 106 17.03 5.70 10.00
N ALA A 107 16.82 4.82 9.01
CA ALA A 107 17.83 3.85 8.61
C ALA A 107 18.95 4.52 7.80
N THR A 108 20.18 4.08 8.02
CA THR A 108 21.31 4.47 7.17
C THR A 108 21.15 3.89 5.76
N ALA A 109 21.81 4.50 4.77
CA ALA A 109 21.82 4.00 3.40
C ALA A 109 22.32 2.53 3.32
N THR A 110 23.29 2.16 4.17
CA THR A 110 23.82 0.80 4.26
C THR A 110 22.79 -0.19 4.82
N GLU A 111 22.08 0.17 5.90
CA GLU A 111 21.03 -0.68 6.47
C GLU A 111 19.89 -0.89 5.49
N ALA A 112 19.40 0.17 4.84
CA ALA A 112 18.34 0.08 3.84
C ALA A 112 18.76 -0.80 2.64
N SER A 113 20.00 -0.64 2.16
CA SER A 113 20.56 -1.47 1.08
C SER A 113 20.77 -2.93 1.49
N SER A 114 21.13 -3.18 2.75
CA SER A 114 21.30 -4.52 3.30
C SER A 114 19.95 -5.24 3.39
N ALA A 115 18.93 -4.58 3.97
CA ALA A 115 17.58 -5.11 4.05
C ALA A 115 16.98 -5.39 2.66
N ASN A 116 17.23 -4.50 1.69
CA ASN A 116 16.85 -4.71 0.30
C ASN A 116 17.48 -5.99 -0.28
N SER A 117 18.79 -6.19 -0.06
CA SER A 117 19.51 -7.38 -0.52
C SER A 117 19.02 -8.66 0.15
N THR A 118 18.73 -8.61 1.45
CA THR A 118 18.16 -9.72 2.23
C THR A 118 16.83 -10.17 1.63
N LEU A 119 15.94 -9.23 1.34
CA LEU A 119 14.63 -9.54 0.75
C LEU A 119 14.76 -10.15 -0.64
N LEU A 120 15.59 -9.57 -1.53
CA LEU A 120 15.81 -10.12 -2.86
C LEU A 120 16.38 -11.53 -2.83
N LYS A 121 17.34 -11.79 -1.92
CA LYS A 121 17.92 -13.13 -1.73
C LYS A 121 16.86 -14.13 -1.30
N TYR A 122 16.06 -13.79 -0.29
CA TYR A 122 14.99 -14.64 0.21
C TYR A 122 13.97 -14.97 -0.89
N LEU A 123 13.52 -13.96 -1.64
CA LEU A 123 12.58 -14.17 -2.74
C LEU A 123 13.17 -15.05 -3.86
N GLY A 124 14.46 -14.92 -4.15
CA GLY A 124 15.14 -15.81 -5.11
C GLY A 124 15.25 -17.25 -4.63
N GLU A 125 15.46 -17.48 -3.34
CA GLU A 125 15.40 -18.82 -2.74
C GLU A 125 13.98 -19.41 -2.84
N LEU A 126 12.96 -18.61 -2.52
CA LEU A 126 11.56 -19.02 -2.58
C LEU A 126 11.08 -19.32 -4.01
N VAL A 127 11.49 -18.52 -5.00
CA VAL A 127 11.20 -18.81 -6.42
C VAL A 127 11.80 -20.15 -6.85
N ARG A 128 13.06 -20.42 -6.48
CA ARG A 128 13.72 -21.71 -6.79
C ARG A 128 13.05 -22.88 -6.09
N GLU A 129 12.60 -22.69 -4.85
CA GLU A 129 11.82 -23.69 -4.14
C GLU A 129 10.51 -23.98 -4.88
N ARG A 130 9.73 -22.96 -5.26
CA ARG A 130 8.45 -23.12 -5.96
C ARG A 130 8.57 -23.67 -7.38
N LEU A 131 9.75 -23.62 -8.01
CA LEU A 131 10.02 -24.34 -9.26
C LEU A 131 10.01 -25.87 -9.05
N LEU A 132 10.53 -26.32 -7.91
CA LEU A 132 10.67 -27.73 -7.54
C LEU A 132 9.44 -28.27 -6.79
N VAL A 133 8.91 -27.50 -5.85
CA VAL A 133 7.80 -27.86 -4.97
C VAL A 133 6.74 -26.75 -5.06
N PRO A 134 5.77 -26.88 -5.97
CA PRO A 134 4.68 -25.91 -6.12
C PRO A 134 3.84 -25.78 -4.84
N GLY A 135 3.45 -24.55 -4.50
CA GLY A 135 2.49 -24.22 -3.44
C GLY A 135 1.15 -23.72 -3.99
N ASP A 136 0.40 -23.01 -3.17
CA ASP A 136 -0.83 -22.29 -3.58
C ASP A 136 -0.62 -20.78 -3.36
N ASP A 137 0.28 -20.21 -4.16
CA ASP A 137 0.75 -18.83 -4.02
C ASP A 137 1.16 -18.20 -5.36
N LEU A 138 1.32 -16.87 -5.36
CA LEU A 138 1.65 -16.11 -6.57
C LEU A 138 3.01 -16.50 -7.16
N ILE A 139 4.00 -16.77 -6.30
CA ILE A 139 5.33 -17.18 -6.76
C ILE A 139 5.26 -18.52 -7.49
N THR A 140 4.41 -19.45 -7.04
CA THR A 140 4.13 -20.70 -7.74
C THR A 140 3.60 -20.46 -9.14
N VAL A 141 2.64 -19.57 -9.31
CA VAL A 141 2.10 -19.24 -10.64
C VAL A 141 3.19 -18.68 -11.56
N LEU A 142 4.02 -17.75 -11.06
CA LEU A 142 5.15 -17.25 -11.86
C LEU A 142 6.17 -18.34 -12.19
N ALA A 143 6.53 -19.19 -11.23
CA ALA A 143 7.47 -20.28 -11.40
C ALA A 143 6.97 -21.32 -12.42
N GLN A 144 5.72 -21.76 -12.28
CA GLN A 144 5.16 -22.84 -13.09
C GLN A 144 4.69 -22.38 -14.46
N GLU A 145 4.09 -21.19 -14.57
CA GLU A 145 3.46 -20.74 -15.81
C GLU A 145 4.30 -19.76 -16.63
N GLN A 146 5.25 -19.04 -16.01
CA GLN A 146 6.06 -18.04 -16.69
C GLN A 146 7.53 -18.45 -16.82
N ILE A 147 8.13 -19.01 -15.77
CA ILE A 147 9.54 -19.42 -15.80
C ILE A 147 9.71 -20.72 -16.60
N LYS A 148 8.96 -21.78 -16.28
CA LYS A 148 9.06 -23.07 -16.99
C LYS A 148 8.73 -22.99 -18.49
N THR A 149 7.91 -22.02 -18.88
CA THR A 149 7.50 -21.79 -20.28
C THR A 149 8.47 -20.85 -21.03
N GLY A 150 9.46 -20.29 -20.34
CA GLY A 150 10.45 -19.39 -20.93
C GLY A 150 9.95 -17.95 -21.15
N ASN A 151 8.77 -17.59 -20.64
CA ASN A 151 8.20 -16.24 -20.75
C ASN A 151 8.90 -15.24 -19.80
N LEU A 152 9.47 -15.73 -18.70
CA LEU A 152 10.13 -14.91 -17.68
C LEU A 152 11.38 -15.64 -17.18
N SER A 153 12.49 -14.91 -16.97
CA SER A 153 13.65 -15.49 -16.28
C SER A 153 13.40 -15.58 -14.77
N GLU A 154 14.20 -16.37 -14.04
CA GLU A 154 14.16 -16.40 -12.57
C GLU A 154 14.42 -15.00 -11.99
N GLU A 155 15.44 -14.30 -12.49
CA GLU A 155 15.79 -12.94 -12.05
C GLU A 155 14.63 -11.96 -12.28
N ASP A 156 13.97 -12.03 -13.45
CA ASP A 156 12.83 -11.17 -13.77
C ASP A 156 11.62 -11.50 -12.86
N ALA A 157 11.37 -12.77 -12.55
CA ALA A 157 10.32 -13.18 -11.62
C ALA A 157 10.56 -12.62 -10.22
N VAL A 158 11.79 -12.68 -9.72
CA VAL A 158 12.17 -12.09 -8.43
C VAL A 158 11.90 -10.58 -8.42
N GLN A 159 12.21 -9.86 -9.51
CA GLN A 159 11.93 -8.42 -9.59
C GLN A 159 10.43 -8.10 -9.63
N VAL A 160 9.62 -8.90 -10.32
CA VAL A 160 8.16 -8.73 -10.33
C VAL A 160 7.57 -8.96 -8.94
N VAL A 161 8.01 -10.01 -8.25
CA VAL A 161 7.58 -10.32 -6.87
C VAL A 161 8.02 -9.23 -5.91
N PHE A 162 9.26 -8.76 -6.04
CA PHE A 162 9.80 -7.68 -5.23
C PHE A 162 9.02 -6.37 -5.45
N LEU A 163 8.65 -6.03 -6.69
CA LEU A 163 7.78 -4.90 -7.00
C LEU A 163 6.47 -4.98 -6.20
N LEU A 164 5.79 -6.13 -6.23
CA LEU A 164 4.51 -6.32 -5.53
C LEU A 164 4.66 -6.16 -4.00
N LEU A 165 5.76 -6.64 -3.43
CA LEU A 165 6.08 -6.47 -2.02
C LEU A 165 6.30 -5.00 -1.64
N VAL A 166 7.11 -4.28 -2.42
CA VAL A 166 7.60 -2.96 -1.98
C VAL A 166 6.72 -1.80 -2.41
N ALA A 167 5.93 -1.94 -3.48
CA ALA A 167 5.18 -0.83 -4.07
C ALA A 167 4.07 -0.28 -3.15
N GLY A 168 3.39 -1.16 -2.42
CA GLY A 168 2.20 -0.79 -1.65
C GLY A 168 2.37 -0.78 -0.13
N ASN A 169 3.38 -1.47 0.41
CA ASN A 169 3.40 -1.79 1.85
C ASN A 169 3.46 -0.54 2.74
N ALA A 170 4.42 0.36 2.50
CA ALA A 170 4.55 1.59 3.28
C ALA A 170 3.30 2.49 3.15
N THR A 171 2.71 2.57 1.96
CA THR A 171 1.46 3.28 1.72
C THR A 171 0.33 2.72 2.56
N MET A 172 0.20 1.40 2.66
CA MET A 172 -0.84 0.75 3.47
C MET A 172 -0.69 1.02 4.96
N VAL A 173 0.54 0.94 5.49
CA VAL A 173 0.81 1.31 6.89
C VAL A 173 0.34 2.73 7.19
N ASN A 174 0.67 3.66 6.29
CA ASN A 174 0.27 5.06 6.40
C ASN A 174 -1.25 5.23 6.29
N MET A 175 -1.90 4.61 5.31
CA MET A 175 -3.35 4.76 5.11
C MET A 175 -4.17 4.17 6.26
N ILE A 176 -3.76 3.04 6.84
CA ILE A 176 -4.41 2.49 8.04
C ILE A 176 -4.26 3.45 9.23
N SER A 177 -3.04 3.99 9.44
CA SER A 177 -2.75 4.92 10.53
C SER A 177 -3.48 6.26 10.37
N LEU A 178 -3.47 6.82 9.16
CA LEU A 178 -4.21 8.05 8.81
C LEU A 178 -5.72 7.84 8.92
N GLY A 179 -6.23 6.65 8.59
CA GLY A 179 -7.62 6.27 8.81
C GLY A 179 -8.02 6.36 10.27
N LEU A 180 -7.21 5.81 11.18
CA LEU A 180 -7.43 5.93 12.61
C LEU A 180 -7.41 7.39 13.07
N VAL A 181 -6.38 8.16 12.70
CA VAL A 181 -6.26 9.58 13.05
C VAL A 181 -7.48 10.37 12.57
N THR A 182 -7.89 10.16 11.32
CA THR A 182 -9.01 10.87 10.69
C THR A 182 -10.32 10.55 11.37
N ALA A 183 -10.57 9.28 11.71
CA ALA A 183 -11.76 8.90 12.46
C ALA A 183 -11.80 9.56 13.85
N LEU A 184 -10.67 9.59 14.56
CA LEU A 184 -10.57 10.23 15.88
C LEU A 184 -10.71 11.77 15.81
N GLN A 185 -10.34 12.40 14.70
CA GLN A 185 -10.57 13.83 14.45
C GLN A 185 -12.03 14.15 14.13
N ASN A 186 -12.82 13.16 13.70
CA ASN A 186 -14.21 13.30 13.27
C ASN A 186 -15.15 12.45 14.14
N PRO A 187 -15.34 12.80 15.43
CA PRO A 187 -16.03 11.94 16.40
C PRO A 187 -17.48 11.61 16.02
N GLU A 188 -18.18 12.51 15.34
CA GLU A 188 -19.56 12.25 14.87
C GLU A 188 -19.61 11.15 13.79
N GLN A 189 -18.69 11.20 12.82
CA GLN A 189 -18.59 10.18 11.77
C GLN A 189 -18.07 8.85 12.35
N LEU A 190 -17.13 8.89 13.29
CA LEU A 190 -16.68 7.69 14.01
C LEU A 190 -17.83 7.04 14.80
N GLN A 191 -18.66 7.81 15.50
CA GLN A 191 -19.84 7.27 16.18
C GLN A 191 -20.82 6.61 15.22
N ALA A 192 -21.00 7.16 14.01
CA ALA A 192 -21.82 6.54 12.99
C ALA A 192 -21.21 5.22 12.48
N LEU A 193 -19.90 5.17 12.24
CA LEU A 193 -19.18 3.94 11.86
C LEU A 193 -19.28 2.83 12.90
N VAL A 194 -19.11 3.17 14.19
CA VAL A 194 -19.23 2.19 15.30
C VAL A 194 -20.65 1.62 15.38
N LYS A 195 -21.67 2.43 15.07
CA LYS A 195 -23.08 1.99 15.04
C LYS A 195 -23.41 1.14 13.82
N ASP A 196 -22.83 1.45 12.66
CA ASP A 196 -23.05 0.72 11.42
C ASP A 196 -21.77 0.59 10.59
N LEU A 197 -21.08 -0.54 10.74
CA LEU A 197 -19.86 -0.85 10.00
C LEU A 197 -20.10 -1.00 8.48
N LYS A 198 -21.35 -1.06 8.01
CA LYS A 198 -21.64 -1.02 6.55
C LYS A 198 -21.27 0.32 5.92
N LEU A 199 -21.00 1.35 6.72
CA LEU A 199 -20.48 2.64 6.26
C LEU A 199 -18.97 2.61 5.99
N MET A 200 -18.26 1.56 6.39
CA MET A 200 -16.80 1.47 6.26
C MET A 200 -16.30 1.64 4.81
N PRO A 201 -16.92 1.03 3.78
CA PRO A 201 -16.49 1.27 2.40
C PRO A 201 -16.55 2.75 2.01
N LYS A 202 -17.58 3.49 2.44
CA LYS A 202 -17.68 4.93 2.16
C LYS A 202 -16.60 5.74 2.87
N PHE A 203 -16.31 5.38 4.13
CA PHE A 203 -15.20 5.99 4.87
C PHE A 203 -13.87 5.76 4.17
N VAL A 204 -13.62 4.54 3.68
CA VAL A 204 -12.37 4.19 2.99
C VAL A 204 -12.25 4.88 1.63
N GLU A 205 -13.33 5.02 0.87
CA GLU A 205 -13.31 5.81 -0.37
C GLU A 205 -12.94 7.28 -0.10
N GLU A 206 -13.60 7.93 0.86
CA GLU A 206 -13.27 9.30 1.23
C GLU A 206 -11.85 9.42 1.82
N LEU A 207 -11.40 8.42 2.58
CA LEU A 207 -10.03 8.37 3.10
C LEU A 207 -8.99 8.36 1.98
N CYS A 208 -9.18 7.52 0.96
CA CYS A 208 -8.27 7.41 -0.17
C CYS A 208 -8.29 8.65 -1.08
N ARG A 209 -9.38 9.43 -1.08
CA ARG A 209 -9.43 10.75 -1.72
C ARG A 209 -8.71 11.80 -0.86
N TYR A 210 -9.10 11.91 0.40
CA TYR A 210 -8.65 12.97 1.30
C TYR A 210 -7.15 12.86 1.59
N HIS A 211 -6.66 11.64 1.88
CA HIS A 211 -5.24 11.35 2.08
C HIS A 211 -4.66 10.64 0.86
N GLN A 212 -3.85 11.35 0.08
CA GLN A 212 -3.10 10.76 -1.02
C GLN A 212 -1.83 10.08 -0.51
N GLY A 213 -1.94 8.82 -0.07
CA GLY A 213 -0.80 8.05 0.46
C GLY A 213 0.34 7.80 -0.54
N SER A 214 0.10 8.00 -1.84
CA SER A 214 1.13 8.03 -2.89
C SER A 214 0.83 9.14 -3.89
N ALA A 215 1.55 10.27 -3.78
CA ALA A 215 1.31 11.46 -4.60
C ALA A 215 2.26 11.59 -5.79
N MET A 216 3.40 10.87 -5.78
CA MET A 216 4.51 11.08 -6.72
C MET A 216 4.67 10.00 -7.80
N ALA A 217 3.77 9.00 -7.87
CA ALA A 217 3.87 7.89 -8.80
C ALA A 217 3.49 8.24 -10.26
N THR A 218 2.61 9.22 -10.46
CA THR A 218 2.02 9.60 -11.76
C THR A 218 2.92 10.54 -12.56
N ARG A 219 4.03 9.97 -13.05
CA ARG A 219 5.04 10.68 -13.85
C ARG A 219 5.09 10.16 -15.29
N ARG A 220 5.34 11.04 -16.25
CA ARG A 220 5.45 10.71 -17.68
C ARG A 220 6.56 11.52 -18.34
N VAL A 221 6.99 11.10 -19.52
CA VAL A 221 7.81 11.89 -20.45
C VAL A 221 7.05 11.99 -21.76
N ALA A 222 6.90 13.20 -22.29
CA ALA A 222 6.22 13.42 -23.56
C ALA A 222 7.03 12.81 -24.72
N LYS A 223 6.43 11.88 -25.48
CA LYS A 223 7.09 11.26 -26.65
C LYS A 223 7.05 12.15 -27.90
N ILE A 224 6.04 13.02 -27.95
CA ILE A 224 5.79 14.01 -28.99
C ILE A 224 5.32 15.30 -28.31
N ASP A 225 5.28 16.41 -29.04
CA ASP A 225 4.64 17.63 -28.56
C ASP A 225 3.15 17.36 -28.26
N VAL A 226 2.68 17.79 -27.09
CA VAL A 226 1.29 17.64 -26.62
C VAL A 226 0.74 18.99 -26.20
N VAL A 227 -0.47 19.33 -26.65
CA VAL A 227 -1.19 20.51 -26.16
C VAL A 227 -2.17 20.08 -25.06
N TYR A 228 -2.00 20.62 -23.86
CA TYR A 228 -2.85 20.34 -22.70
C TYR A 228 -3.10 21.63 -21.90
N GLY A 229 -4.36 21.91 -21.55
CA GLY A 229 -4.73 23.11 -20.79
C GLY A 229 -4.25 24.42 -21.44
N GLY A 230 -4.23 24.49 -22.78
CA GLY A 230 -3.72 25.64 -23.53
C GLY A 230 -2.19 25.79 -23.54
N LYS A 231 -1.43 24.87 -22.93
CA LYS A 231 0.03 24.86 -22.94
C LYS A 231 0.57 23.78 -23.87
N THR A 232 1.70 24.05 -24.52
CA THR A 232 2.44 23.03 -25.30
C THR A 232 3.52 22.43 -24.42
N ILE A 233 3.47 21.12 -24.20
CA ILE A 233 4.50 20.31 -23.57
C ILE A 233 5.34 19.69 -24.70
N LYS A 234 6.64 19.94 -24.71
CA LYS A 234 7.55 19.51 -25.78
C LYS A 234 7.97 18.06 -25.62
N ALA A 235 8.27 17.40 -26.74
CA ALA A 235 8.87 16.07 -26.73
C ALA A 235 10.14 16.06 -25.84
N GLY A 236 10.26 15.06 -24.97
CA GLY A 236 11.34 14.91 -23.99
C GLY A 236 11.09 15.62 -22.66
N GLU A 237 10.06 16.46 -22.52
CA GLU A 237 9.73 17.09 -21.24
C GLU A 237 9.04 16.12 -20.27
N GLY A 238 9.39 16.25 -18.99
CA GLY A 238 8.81 15.49 -17.90
C GLY A 238 7.48 16.09 -17.44
N ILE A 239 6.53 15.23 -17.09
CA ILE A 239 5.21 15.58 -16.59
C ILE A 239 5.02 14.88 -15.24
N ILE A 240 4.54 15.63 -14.25
CA ILE A 240 4.05 15.10 -12.97
C ILE A 240 2.57 15.48 -12.88
N ALA A 241 1.69 14.48 -12.90
CA ALA A 241 0.26 14.69 -12.71
C ALA A 241 -0.06 14.52 -11.22
N ALA A 242 -0.18 15.64 -10.48
CA ALA A 242 -0.36 15.61 -9.03
C ALA A 242 -1.76 15.09 -8.64
N CYS A 243 -1.92 13.77 -8.48
CA CYS A 243 -3.19 13.15 -8.08
C CYS A 243 -3.71 13.69 -6.74
N GLN A 244 -2.82 14.05 -5.80
CA GLN A 244 -3.20 14.72 -4.56
C GLN A 244 -3.95 16.03 -4.81
N SER A 245 -3.50 16.83 -5.79
CA SER A 245 -4.19 18.06 -6.18
C SER A 245 -5.51 17.76 -6.87
N GLY A 246 -5.56 16.76 -7.74
CA GLY A 246 -6.80 16.37 -8.42
C GLY A 246 -7.88 15.89 -7.44
N ASN A 247 -7.49 15.16 -6.39
CA ASN A 247 -8.39 14.76 -5.31
C ASN A 247 -8.88 15.92 -4.42
N ARG A 248 -8.35 17.13 -4.63
CA ARG A 248 -8.78 18.37 -3.98
C ARG A 248 -9.35 19.41 -4.95
N ASP A 249 -9.60 19.02 -6.21
CA ASP A 249 -10.17 19.92 -7.22
C ASP A 249 -11.61 20.28 -6.85
N GLU A 250 -11.87 21.55 -6.52
CA GLU A 250 -13.19 22.04 -6.14
C GLU A 250 -14.23 22.01 -7.27
N GLY A 251 -13.78 21.90 -8.53
CA GLY A 251 -14.64 21.70 -9.69
C GLY A 251 -15.23 20.29 -9.76
N VAL A 252 -14.62 19.32 -9.05
CA VAL A 252 -15.05 17.92 -8.95
C VAL A 252 -15.61 17.62 -7.55
N PHE A 253 -14.92 18.08 -6.51
CA PHE A 253 -15.23 17.79 -5.11
C PHE A 253 -15.63 19.07 -4.35
N PRO A 254 -16.93 19.34 -4.11
CA PRO A 254 -17.35 20.49 -3.31
C PRO A 254 -16.80 20.44 -1.89
N GLN A 255 -16.24 21.53 -1.37
CA GLN A 255 -15.55 21.54 -0.06
C GLN A 255 -14.46 20.43 0.01
N PRO A 256 -13.46 20.47 -0.89
CA PRO A 256 -12.52 19.36 -1.08
C PRO A 256 -11.63 19.09 0.14
N ASP A 257 -11.40 20.11 0.96
CA ASP A 257 -10.57 20.06 2.17
C ASP A 257 -11.35 19.63 3.42
N SER A 258 -12.63 19.33 3.30
CA SER A 258 -13.41 18.70 4.37
C SER A 258 -13.45 17.19 4.17
N PHE A 259 -13.23 16.43 5.24
CA PHE A 259 -13.42 14.99 5.25
C PHE A 259 -14.90 14.67 5.48
N ASP A 260 -15.56 14.06 4.49
CA ASP A 260 -16.95 13.64 4.62
C ASP A 260 -17.17 12.26 4.00
N MET A 261 -17.33 11.23 4.83
CA MET A 261 -17.60 9.88 4.33
C MET A 261 -18.97 9.74 3.65
N TYR A 262 -19.84 10.74 3.72
CA TYR A 262 -21.13 10.77 3.03
C TYR A 262 -21.10 11.54 1.72
N ARG A 263 -19.93 12.02 1.30
CA ARG A 263 -19.73 12.75 0.05
C ARG A 263 -20.32 11.99 -1.14
N ASP A 264 -21.21 12.65 -1.87
CA ASP A 264 -21.87 12.12 -3.06
C ASP A 264 -21.06 12.46 -4.31
N VAL A 265 -20.06 11.63 -4.60
CA VAL A 265 -19.19 11.74 -5.79
C VAL A 265 -18.95 10.35 -6.37
N ASP A 266 -18.69 10.26 -7.67
CA ASP A 266 -18.35 8.99 -8.31
C ASP A 266 -16.96 8.53 -7.84
N PRO A 267 -16.81 7.35 -7.20
CA PRO A 267 -15.50 6.82 -6.82
C PRO A 267 -14.53 6.65 -8.00
N ALA A 268 -15.03 6.61 -9.24
CA ALA A 268 -14.19 6.58 -10.44
C ALA A 268 -13.42 7.89 -10.68
N GLU A 269 -13.87 9.02 -10.11
CA GLU A 269 -13.19 10.32 -10.16
C GLU A 269 -12.07 10.44 -9.13
N CYS A 270 -12.08 9.62 -8.08
CA CYS A 270 -11.02 9.58 -7.08
C CYS A 270 -9.72 9.02 -7.65
N LEU A 271 -8.62 9.75 -7.42
CA LEU A 271 -7.27 9.46 -7.93
C LEU A 271 -6.34 8.84 -6.86
N GLY A 272 -6.90 8.35 -5.75
CA GLY A 272 -6.13 7.74 -4.65
C GLY A 272 -5.23 6.59 -5.10
N PHE A 273 -5.65 5.87 -6.14
CA PHE A 273 -4.96 4.73 -6.73
C PHE A 273 -4.37 5.04 -8.12
N GLY A 274 -4.25 6.33 -8.46
CA GLY A 274 -3.87 6.78 -9.81
C GLY A 274 -4.98 6.52 -10.84
N TYR A 275 -4.62 6.54 -12.12
CA TYR A 275 -5.59 6.40 -13.21
C TYR A 275 -4.98 5.75 -14.47
N GLY A 276 -5.84 5.28 -15.37
CA GLY A 276 -5.47 4.70 -16.65
C GLY A 276 -4.82 3.31 -16.53
N PRO A 277 -4.05 2.85 -17.54
CA PRO A 277 -3.44 1.53 -17.53
C PRO A 277 -2.56 1.24 -16.30
N HIS A 278 -1.93 2.26 -15.73
CA HIS A 278 -1.07 2.11 -14.54
C HIS A 278 -1.83 2.30 -13.21
N ARG A 279 -3.17 2.40 -13.21
CA ARG A 279 -3.96 2.41 -11.98
C ARG A 279 -3.56 1.22 -11.10
N CYS A 280 -3.50 1.43 -9.79
CA CYS A 280 -2.95 0.48 -8.83
C CYS A 280 -3.53 -0.93 -9.04
N ILE A 281 -2.64 -1.92 -9.20
CA ILE A 281 -3.07 -3.32 -9.38
C ILE A 281 -3.77 -3.87 -8.13
N ALA A 282 -3.37 -3.39 -6.95
CA ALA A 282 -3.84 -3.86 -5.66
C ALA A 282 -4.94 -2.98 -5.05
N GLU A 283 -5.63 -2.14 -5.83
CA GLU A 283 -6.66 -1.23 -5.29
C GLU A 283 -7.73 -1.96 -4.47
N ASN A 284 -8.30 -3.05 -5.00
CA ASN A 284 -9.34 -3.81 -4.28
C ASN A 284 -8.82 -4.42 -2.98
N LEU A 285 -7.57 -4.91 -3.01
CA LEU A 285 -6.90 -5.48 -1.84
C LEU A 285 -6.68 -4.39 -0.78
N ALA A 286 -6.13 -3.25 -1.17
CA ALA A 286 -5.86 -2.12 -0.30
C ALA A 286 -7.13 -1.61 0.39
N LYS A 287 -8.23 -1.42 -0.36
CA LYS A 287 -9.53 -1.01 0.21
C LYS A 287 -10.03 -2.04 1.22
N THR A 288 -10.00 -3.32 0.85
CA THR A 288 -10.41 -4.43 1.72
C THR A 288 -9.60 -4.49 3.02
N GLU A 289 -8.29 -4.32 2.94
CA GLU A 289 -7.42 -4.32 4.11
C GLU A 289 -7.71 -3.14 5.04
N ILE A 290 -7.84 -1.92 4.51
CA ILE A 290 -8.17 -0.72 5.32
C ILE A 290 -9.55 -0.89 5.98
N GLU A 291 -10.54 -1.38 5.23
CA GLU A 291 -11.88 -1.65 5.75
C GLU A 291 -11.83 -2.61 6.95
N ILE A 292 -11.18 -3.77 6.77
CA ILE A 292 -11.07 -4.79 7.81
C ILE A 292 -10.28 -4.26 9.01
N ALA A 293 -9.18 -3.56 8.76
CA ALA A 293 -8.32 -2.99 9.78
C ALA A 293 -9.10 -2.07 10.72
N LEU A 294 -9.74 -1.05 10.14
CA LEU A 294 -10.44 -0.02 10.91
C LEU A 294 -11.73 -0.56 11.53
N ALA A 295 -12.50 -1.37 10.80
CA ALA A 295 -13.72 -1.98 11.33
C ALA A 295 -13.43 -2.90 12.52
N THR A 296 -12.33 -3.67 12.46
CA THR A 296 -11.91 -4.54 13.57
C THR A 296 -11.53 -3.72 14.79
N ILE A 297 -10.74 -2.65 14.61
CA ILE A 297 -10.34 -1.75 15.70
C ILE A 297 -11.55 -1.11 16.37
N PHE A 298 -12.45 -0.49 15.59
CA PHE A 298 -13.61 0.21 16.16
C PHE A 298 -14.61 -0.74 16.83
N ARG A 299 -14.71 -1.98 16.35
CA ARG A 299 -15.54 -3.02 16.98
C ARG A 299 -14.93 -3.57 18.27
N ARG A 300 -13.63 -3.90 18.26
CA ARG A 300 -12.96 -4.63 19.35
C ARG A 300 -12.40 -3.72 20.44
N VAL A 301 -12.03 -2.49 20.07
CA VAL A 301 -11.42 -1.50 20.97
C VAL A 301 -12.13 -0.14 20.84
N PRO A 302 -13.44 -0.05 21.15
CA PRO A 302 -14.21 1.18 20.99
C PRO A 302 -13.75 2.33 21.91
N GLY A 303 -12.98 2.03 22.95
CA GLY A 303 -12.37 3.00 23.86
C GLY A 303 -11.02 3.57 23.39
N LEU A 304 -10.53 3.10 22.24
CA LEU A 304 -9.22 3.48 21.73
C LEU A 304 -9.14 5.01 21.53
N LYS A 305 -8.08 5.60 22.07
CA LYS A 305 -7.77 7.03 21.92
C LYS A 305 -6.28 7.24 21.76
N LEU A 306 -5.89 8.40 21.21
CA LEU A 306 -4.50 8.82 21.23
C LEU A 306 -4.00 8.97 22.67
N ALA A 307 -2.78 8.51 22.91
CA ALA A 307 -2.07 8.71 24.17
C ALA A 307 -1.37 10.08 24.24
N ILE A 308 -1.43 10.84 23.14
CA ILE A 308 -0.80 12.14 22.92
C ILE A 308 -1.82 13.13 22.28
N PRO A 309 -1.61 14.45 22.36
CA PRO A 309 -2.38 15.42 21.60
C PRO A 309 -2.20 15.25 20.08
N PHE A 310 -3.22 15.61 19.28
CA PHE A 310 -3.15 15.54 17.81
C PHE A 310 -1.97 16.32 17.21
N GLY A 311 -1.61 17.46 17.80
CA GLY A 311 -0.50 18.29 17.33
C GLY A 311 0.89 17.69 17.58
N GLU A 312 0.98 16.61 18.35
CA GLU A 312 2.23 15.90 18.65
C GLU A 312 2.39 14.61 17.84
N ILE A 313 1.45 14.28 16.94
CA ILE A 313 1.58 13.12 16.06
C ILE A 313 2.82 13.28 15.17
N ALA A 314 3.66 12.25 15.19
CA ALA A 314 4.84 12.19 14.34
C ALA A 314 4.43 11.80 12.90
N PHE A 315 4.27 12.80 12.04
CA PHE A 315 4.05 12.57 10.61
C PHE A 315 5.37 12.30 9.88
N SER A 316 5.26 11.76 8.67
CA SER A 316 6.40 11.69 7.74
C SER A 316 6.98 13.10 7.47
N PRO A 317 8.27 13.20 7.09
CA PRO A 317 8.87 14.48 6.74
C PRO A 317 8.08 15.19 5.62
N PRO A 318 7.98 16.54 5.62
CA PRO A 318 7.23 17.28 4.59
C PRO A 318 7.72 17.08 3.14
N THR A 319 8.88 16.46 2.95
CA THR A 319 9.46 16.12 1.65
C THR A 319 9.10 14.72 1.15
N ALA A 320 8.32 13.95 1.92
CA ALA A 320 7.84 12.61 1.60
C ALA A 320 6.32 12.59 1.43
N ASP A 321 5.78 11.47 0.93
CA ASP A 321 4.34 11.23 0.94
C ASP A 321 3.78 11.24 2.37
N ILE A 322 2.51 11.63 2.54
CA ILE A 322 1.85 11.76 3.84
C ILE A 322 1.78 10.40 4.55
N GLY A 323 2.11 10.39 5.84
CA GLY A 323 2.16 9.18 6.64
C GLY A 323 2.36 9.46 8.12
N VAL A 324 2.25 8.41 8.93
CA VAL A 324 2.43 8.48 10.39
C VAL A 324 3.54 7.50 10.76
N THR A 325 4.60 8.00 11.40
CA THR A 325 5.78 7.19 11.73
C THR A 325 5.63 6.44 13.05
N SER A 326 4.90 7.02 14.00
CA SER A 326 4.52 6.40 15.28
C SER A 326 3.20 6.97 15.74
N LEU A 327 2.34 6.13 16.32
CA LEU A 327 1.02 6.53 16.78
C LEU A 327 0.71 5.94 18.17
N PRO A 328 1.15 6.60 19.25
CA PRO A 328 0.87 6.16 20.61
C PRO A 328 -0.65 6.19 20.91
N VAL A 329 -1.22 5.06 21.29
CA VAL A 329 -2.63 4.89 21.65
C VAL A 329 -2.80 4.26 23.03
N ARG A 330 -3.98 4.48 23.63
CA ARG A 330 -4.49 3.74 24.79
C ARG A 330 -5.78 3.04 24.39
N LEU A 331 -5.93 1.79 24.83
CA LEU A 331 -7.08 0.93 24.54
C LEU A 331 -8.17 1.07 25.60
#